data_AF-A0A1C6AG82-F1
#
_entry.id   AF-A0A1C6AG82-F1
#
_cell.length_a   1.000
_cell.length_b   1.000
_cell.length_c   1.000
_cell.angle_alpha   90.00
_cell.angle_beta   90.00
_cell.angle_gamma   90.00
#
_symmetry.space_group_name_H-M   'P 1'
#
loop_
_entity.id
_entity.type
_entity.pdbx_description
1 polymer ?
#
loop_
_entity_poly.entity_id
_entity_poly.type
_entity_poly.pdbx_seq_one_letter_code
_entity_poly.pdbx_strand_id
1 'polypeptide(L)'
;MTRLVQNKKNIMTPRPSCFCCKSPLDVCRNQGDNNLLYFDKHLYHKDCFIDMNKIKKKCYFCSQDIDVDENECEIVYYDKHYYHKNCFIQWCHATKTPSRKRIMALANLEKYLDEGKQNTLSLLEKKHISKSNIEQFSKNAEKYILQWFDESDLCAFLREEYDTGTLPWTKIKKVINGTDDRLDTPIPAIELLDMWQRKIDYIRRANQKLISKSDREISPTALILYGLSILINKYDSYLRWKEKKKILEAEKEQQTSQNLVGQSIGYSNVSKDSSVDNIDDISDLVDDIFG
;
A
#
# COMPACT_ATOMS: atom_id res chain seq x y z
N MET A 1 -1.73 31.02 -14.74
CA MET A 1 -1.44 29.94 -15.69
C MET A 1 -1.92 28.63 -15.07
N THR A 2 -2.99 28.08 -15.63
CA THR A 2 -3.61 26.82 -15.22
C THR A 2 -2.55 25.72 -15.31
N ARG A 3 -2.09 25.22 -14.15
CA ARG A 3 -1.08 24.16 -14.10
C ARG A 3 -1.64 22.97 -14.86
N LEU A 4 -1.01 22.61 -15.97
CA LEU A 4 -1.24 21.34 -16.65
C LEU A 4 -1.07 20.26 -15.59
N VAL A 5 -2.18 19.65 -15.19
CA VAL A 5 -2.15 18.39 -14.44
C VAL A 5 -1.38 17.45 -15.35
N GLN A 6 -0.11 17.19 -15.04
CA GLN A 6 0.65 16.15 -15.71
C GLN A 6 -0.24 14.91 -15.71
N ASN A 7 -0.56 14.40 -16.91
CA ASN A 7 -1.38 13.21 -17.05
C ASN A 7 -0.62 12.06 -16.38
N LYS A 8 -0.94 11.87 -15.10
CA LYS A 8 -0.39 10.84 -14.25
C LYS A 8 -0.56 9.51 -14.96
N LYS A 9 0.52 8.73 -15.03
CA LYS A 9 0.45 7.43 -15.71
C LYS A 9 -0.54 6.56 -14.97
N ASN A 10 -1.50 6.00 -15.71
CA ASN A 10 -2.47 5.05 -15.19
C ASN A 10 -1.94 3.62 -15.20
N ILE A 11 -0.97 3.31 -16.06
CA ILE A 11 -0.37 1.98 -16.22
C ILE A 11 1.15 2.13 -16.23
N MET A 12 1.85 1.27 -15.49
CA MET A 12 3.32 1.24 -15.49
C MET A 12 3.90 0.54 -16.71
N THR A 13 4.96 1.14 -17.26
CA THR A 13 5.73 0.60 -18.40
C THR A 13 7.24 0.67 -18.10
N PRO A 14 8.00 -0.43 -18.33
CA PRO A 14 7.51 -1.76 -18.69
C PRO A 14 6.67 -2.39 -17.57
N ARG A 15 5.74 -3.26 -17.93
CA ARG A 15 4.90 -3.98 -16.95
C ARG A 15 5.80 -4.92 -16.14
N PRO A 16 5.64 -4.99 -14.81
CA PRO A 16 6.39 -5.97 -14.03
C PRO A 16 5.87 -7.37 -14.37
N SER A 17 6.71 -8.39 -14.19
CA SER A 17 6.32 -9.78 -14.42
C SER A 17 6.01 -10.49 -13.10
N CYS A 18 5.06 -11.41 -13.12
CA CYS A 18 4.85 -12.35 -12.03
C CYS A 18 6.11 -13.16 -11.78
N PHE A 19 6.57 -13.24 -10.53
CA PHE A 19 7.78 -14.00 -10.22
C PHE A 19 7.61 -15.51 -10.43
N CYS A 20 6.39 -16.04 -10.29
CA CYS A 20 6.09 -17.45 -10.52
C CYS A 20 5.98 -17.78 -12.02
N CYS A 21 4.98 -17.24 -12.72
CA CYS A 21 4.69 -17.63 -14.12
C CYS A 21 5.43 -16.79 -15.17
N LYS A 22 6.14 -15.73 -14.78
CA LYS A 22 6.85 -14.78 -15.66
C LYS A 22 5.96 -13.97 -16.62
N SER A 23 4.65 -14.20 -16.62
CA SER A 23 3.70 -13.39 -17.39
C SER A 23 3.66 -11.94 -16.89
N PRO A 24 3.42 -10.96 -17.77
CA PRO A 24 3.22 -9.57 -17.38
C PRO A 24 2.06 -9.42 -16.40
N LEU A 25 2.22 -8.53 -15.43
CA LEU A 25 1.18 -8.13 -14.48
C LEU A 25 0.49 -6.86 -14.97
N ASP A 26 -0.83 -6.83 -14.86
CA ASP A 26 -1.62 -5.63 -15.10
C ASP A 26 -1.65 -4.82 -13.81
N VAL A 27 -0.76 -3.84 -13.73
CA VAL A 27 -0.64 -2.92 -12.59
C VAL A 27 -1.22 -1.57 -12.99
N CYS A 28 -2.34 -1.20 -12.37
CA CYS A 28 -3.07 0.01 -12.66
C CYS A 28 -3.13 0.91 -11.43
N ARG A 29 -3.09 2.22 -11.66
CA ARG A 29 -3.22 3.17 -10.56
C ARG A 29 -4.65 3.15 -10.03
N ASN A 30 -4.80 3.06 -8.70
CA ASN A 30 -6.09 3.12 -7.99
C ASN A 30 -7.10 2.03 -8.39
N GLN A 31 -6.69 0.99 -9.13
CA GLN A 31 -7.43 -0.25 -9.13
C GLN A 31 -7.03 -0.95 -7.84
N GLY A 32 -8.01 -1.31 -7.01
CA GLY A 32 -7.77 -2.22 -5.89
C GLY A 32 -7.36 -3.54 -6.51
N ASP A 33 -6.08 -3.69 -6.82
CA ASP A 33 -5.48 -4.83 -7.53
C ASP A 33 -5.49 -6.04 -6.59
N ASN A 34 -6.70 -6.52 -6.27
CA ASN A 34 -7.00 -7.57 -5.31
C ASN A 34 -6.39 -8.93 -5.67
N ASN A 35 -5.76 -9.02 -6.84
CA ASN A 35 -5.16 -10.23 -7.36
C ASN A 35 -3.63 -10.23 -7.38
N LEU A 36 -2.99 -9.21 -6.80
CA LEU A 36 -1.54 -9.13 -6.67
C LEU A 36 -1.08 -9.32 -5.23
N LEU A 37 0.06 -10.00 -5.07
CA LEU A 37 0.73 -10.18 -3.79
C LEU A 37 2.18 -9.69 -3.90
N TYR A 38 2.66 -9.02 -2.85
CA TYR A 38 4.05 -8.62 -2.72
C TYR A 38 4.70 -9.36 -1.56
N PHE A 39 5.61 -10.27 -1.88
CA PHE A 39 6.30 -11.12 -0.94
C PHE A 39 7.77 -11.24 -1.33
N ASP A 40 8.66 -11.15 -0.33
CA ASP A 40 10.12 -11.26 -0.51
C ASP A 40 10.65 -10.40 -1.68
N LYS A 41 10.21 -9.14 -1.75
CA LYS A 41 10.58 -8.17 -2.79
C LYS A 41 10.14 -8.51 -4.22
N HIS A 42 9.21 -9.44 -4.37
CA HIS A 42 8.70 -9.87 -5.67
C HIS A 42 7.17 -9.73 -5.74
N LEU A 43 6.66 -9.46 -6.95
CA LEU A 43 5.23 -9.45 -7.23
C LEU A 43 4.77 -10.80 -7.79
N TYR A 44 3.60 -11.23 -7.36
CA TYR A 44 2.96 -12.47 -7.78
C TYR A 44 1.51 -12.21 -8.15
N HIS A 45 0.96 -13.01 -9.08
CA HIS A 45 -0.47 -13.25 -9.06
C HIS A 45 -0.83 -14.02 -7.79
N LYS A 46 -1.95 -13.68 -7.16
CA LYS A 46 -2.43 -14.34 -5.96
C LYS A 46 -2.56 -15.86 -6.15
N ASP A 47 -3.21 -16.27 -7.24
CA ASP A 47 -3.40 -17.69 -7.56
C ASP A 47 -2.07 -18.41 -7.77
N CYS A 48 -1.13 -17.81 -8.51
CA CYS A 48 0.19 -18.40 -8.70
C CYS A 48 0.94 -18.60 -7.38
N PHE A 49 0.83 -17.65 -6.43
CA PHE A 49 1.49 -17.77 -5.13
C PHE A 49 0.85 -18.89 -4.28
N ILE A 50 -0.48 -18.98 -4.28
CA ILE A 50 -1.22 -20.01 -3.55
C ILE A 50 -0.90 -21.39 -4.13
N ASP A 51 -0.97 -21.55 -5.44
CA ASP A 51 -0.70 -22.82 -6.13
C ASP A 51 0.74 -23.28 -5.94
N MET A 52 1.71 -22.36 -6.03
CA MET A 52 3.12 -22.65 -5.79
C MET A 52 3.39 -23.16 -4.37
N ASN A 53 2.61 -22.70 -3.39
CA ASN A 53 2.77 -23.05 -1.98
C ASN A 53 1.72 -24.06 -1.49
N LYS A 54 0.89 -24.60 -2.39
CA LYS A 54 -0.20 -25.51 -2.06
C LYS A 54 0.29 -26.72 -1.28
N ILE A 55 -0.43 -27.08 -0.23
CA ILE A 55 -0.07 -28.19 0.65
C ILE A 55 -1.02 -29.36 0.37
N LYS A 56 -0.44 -30.53 0.12
CA LYS A 56 -1.17 -31.79 -0.03
C LYS A 56 -0.74 -32.78 1.03
N LYS A 57 -1.69 -33.53 1.58
CA LYS A 57 -1.46 -34.66 2.50
C LYS A 57 -2.12 -35.91 1.94
N LYS A 58 -1.58 -37.09 2.22
CA LYS A 58 -2.22 -38.34 1.78
C LYS A 58 -3.18 -38.84 2.85
N CYS A 59 -4.40 -39.19 2.42
CA CYS A 59 -5.34 -39.90 3.27
C CYS A 59 -4.86 -41.32 3.53
N TYR A 60 -4.73 -41.72 4.80
CA TYR A 60 -4.24 -43.04 5.17
C TYR A 60 -5.19 -44.19 4.79
N PHE A 61 -6.50 -43.91 4.64
CA PHE A 61 -7.48 -44.93 4.29
C PHE A 61 -7.61 -45.15 2.77
N CYS A 62 -7.91 -44.09 2.01
CA CYS A 62 -8.13 -44.20 0.56
C CYS A 62 -6.87 -43.95 -0.29
N SER A 63 -5.76 -43.53 0.32
CA SER A 63 -4.49 -43.17 -0.35
C SER A 63 -4.55 -41.99 -1.33
N GLN A 64 -5.70 -41.31 -1.44
CA GLN A 64 -5.86 -40.10 -2.26
C GLN A 64 -5.29 -38.87 -1.54
N ASP A 65 -4.93 -37.85 -2.32
CA ASP A 65 -4.47 -36.58 -1.80
C ASP A 65 -5.64 -35.78 -1.19
N ILE A 66 -5.35 -35.15 -0.06
CA ILE A 66 -6.17 -34.18 0.66
C ILE A 66 -5.52 -32.83 0.41
N ASP A 67 -6.24 -31.94 -0.26
CA ASP A 67 -5.83 -30.55 -0.37
C ASP A 67 -6.03 -29.88 1.00
N VAL A 68 -4.96 -29.31 1.54
CA VAL A 68 -4.99 -28.62 2.83
C VAL A 68 -5.31 -27.15 2.56
N ASP A 69 -6.53 -26.74 2.89
CA ASP A 69 -6.97 -25.36 2.81
C ASP A 69 -7.64 -24.89 4.12
N GLU A 70 -7.90 -23.59 4.19
CA GLU A 70 -8.44 -22.92 5.38
C GLU A 70 -9.97 -23.04 5.52
N ASN A 71 -10.69 -23.43 4.46
CA ASN A 71 -12.15 -23.35 4.36
C ASN A 71 -12.85 -24.72 4.41
N GLU A 72 -12.17 -25.81 4.08
CA GLU A 72 -12.67 -27.18 3.99
C GLU A 72 -11.99 -28.12 4.99
N CYS A 73 -11.75 -27.63 6.22
CA CYS A 73 -11.11 -28.40 7.29
C CYS A 73 -12.00 -29.55 7.84
N GLU A 74 -12.34 -30.51 6.99
CA GLU A 74 -12.82 -31.85 7.37
C GLU A 74 -11.66 -32.87 7.39
N ILE A 75 -10.48 -32.41 7.80
CA ILE A 75 -9.29 -33.24 7.92
C ILE A 75 -9.21 -33.76 9.35
N VAL A 76 -9.14 -35.07 9.50
CA VAL A 76 -8.92 -35.73 10.79
C VAL A 76 -7.43 -36.06 10.91
N TYR A 77 -6.81 -35.63 12.00
CA TYR A 77 -5.45 -36.06 12.36
C TYR A 77 -5.51 -37.05 13.51
N TYR A 78 -5.13 -38.30 13.23
CA TYR A 78 -5.20 -39.39 14.20
C TYR A 78 -3.98 -40.30 14.06
N ASP A 79 -3.35 -40.62 15.18
CA ASP A 79 -2.22 -41.57 15.23
C ASP A 79 -1.11 -41.21 14.22
N LYS A 80 -0.79 -39.91 14.12
CA LYS A 80 0.18 -39.32 13.17
C LYS A 80 -0.18 -39.46 11.68
N HIS A 81 -1.45 -39.72 11.37
CA HIS A 81 -1.94 -39.87 10.02
C HIS A 81 -3.09 -38.90 9.73
N TYR A 82 -3.17 -38.47 8.47
CA TYR A 82 -4.24 -37.63 7.97
C TYR A 82 -5.32 -38.48 7.31
N TYR A 83 -6.58 -38.12 7.51
CA TYR A 83 -7.74 -38.75 6.90
C TYR A 83 -8.72 -37.69 6.40
N HIS A 84 -9.43 -37.97 5.31
CA HIS A 84 -10.72 -37.34 5.11
C HIS A 84 -11.66 -37.75 6.25
N LYS A 85 -12.48 -36.84 6.77
CA LYS A 85 -13.49 -37.14 7.80
C LYS A 85 -14.32 -38.39 7.49
N ASN A 86 -14.87 -38.48 6.27
CA ASN A 86 -15.67 -39.64 5.85
C ASN A 86 -14.84 -40.93 5.78
N CYS A 87 -13.60 -40.84 5.32
CA CYS A 87 -12.68 -41.98 5.28
C CYS A 87 -12.33 -42.47 6.70
N PHE A 88 -12.20 -41.56 7.66
CA PHE A 88 -11.95 -41.90 9.06
C PHE A 88 -13.16 -42.63 9.68
N ILE A 89 -14.37 -42.15 9.44
CA ILE A 89 -15.61 -42.80 9.89
C ILE A 89 -15.71 -44.21 9.28
N GLN A 90 -15.48 -44.34 7.97
CA GLN A 90 -15.46 -45.65 7.29
C GLN A 90 -14.39 -46.59 7.88
N TRP A 91 -13.19 -46.07 8.17
CA TRP A 91 -12.14 -46.85 8.82
C TRP A 91 -12.55 -47.34 10.21
N CYS A 92 -13.27 -46.53 10.99
CA CYS A 92 -13.82 -46.93 12.29
C CYS A 92 -14.85 -48.07 12.17
N HIS A 93 -15.61 -48.11 11.07
CA HIS A 93 -16.63 -49.14 10.79
C HIS A 93 -16.16 -50.30 9.91
N ALA A 94 -14.90 -50.34 9.47
CA ALA A 94 -14.41 -51.29 8.47
C ALA A 94 -14.44 -52.78 8.91
N THR A 95 -14.76 -53.08 10.16
CA THR A 95 -14.83 -54.44 10.72
C THR A 95 -16.21 -54.70 11.33
N LYS A 96 -16.76 -55.90 11.12
CA LYS A 96 -18.07 -56.32 11.68
C LYS A 96 -18.18 -56.12 13.20
N THR A 97 -17.09 -56.35 13.93
CA THR A 97 -16.94 -56.03 15.35
C THR A 97 -15.86 -54.96 15.53
N PRO A 98 -16.21 -53.69 15.76
CA PRO A 98 -15.23 -52.63 15.96
C PRO A 98 -14.37 -52.89 17.20
N SER A 99 -13.06 -52.73 17.05
CA SER A 99 -12.15 -52.78 18.21
C SER A 99 -12.43 -51.63 19.18
N ARG A 100 -12.08 -51.81 20.46
CA ARG A 100 -12.15 -50.73 21.47
C ARG A 100 -11.42 -49.46 21.01
N LYS A 101 -10.30 -49.59 20.29
CA LYS A 101 -9.55 -48.48 19.68
C LYS A 101 -10.43 -47.67 18.72
N ARG A 102 -11.15 -48.33 17.81
CA ARG A 102 -12.02 -47.66 16.82
C ARG A 102 -13.26 -47.04 17.43
N ILE A 103 -13.87 -47.68 18.42
CA ILE A 103 -15.02 -47.13 19.15
C ILE A 103 -14.62 -45.83 19.85
N MET A 104 -13.49 -45.84 20.57
CA MET A 104 -12.97 -44.65 21.25
C MET A 104 -12.53 -43.58 20.24
N ALA A 105 -11.93 -43.98 19.12
CA ALA A 105 -11.50 -43.04 18.08
C ALA A 105 -12.69 -42.28 17.47
N LEU A 106 -13.80 -42.98 17.18
CA LEU A 106 -15.02 -42.38 16.68
C LEU A 106 -15.71 -41.48 17.73
N ALA A 107 -15.75 -41.92 18.98
CA ALA A 107 -16.32 -41.13 20.08
C ALA A 107 -15.55 -39.82 20.34
N ASN A 108 -14.26 -39.77 19.99
CA ASN A 108 -13.42 -38.57 20.12
C ASN A 108 -13.17 -37.88 18.76
N LEU A 109 -14.04 -38.08 17.77
CA LEU A 109 -13.87 -37.52 16.43
C LEU A 109 -13.67 -36.00 16.43
N GLU A 110 -14.47 -35.26 17.21
CA GLU A 110 -14.37 -33.79 17.30
C GLU A 110 -12.98 -33.33 17.72
N LYS A 111 -12.39 -34.01 18.72
CA LYS A 111 -11.02 -33.72 19.17
C LYS A 111 -10.01 -33.89 18.03
N TYR A 112 -10.13 -34.94 17.22
CA TYR A 112 -9.21 -35.18 16.11
C TYR A 112 -9.44 -34.26 14.90
N LEU A 113 -10.66 -33.73 14.75
CA LEU A 113 -10.95 -32.64 13.81
C LEU A 113 -10.30 -31.34 14.27
N ASP A 114 -10.37 -31.02 15.58
CA ASP A 114 -9.68 -29.85 16.15
C ASP A 114 -8.16 -29.97 16.02
N GLU A 115 -7.58 -31.13 16.35
CA GLU A 115 -6.15 -31.40 16.13
C GLU A 115 -5.78 -31.29 14.64
N GLY A 116 -6.64 -31.79 13.74
CA GLY A 116 -6.49 -31.64 12.29
C GLY A 116 -6.44 -30.18 11.86
N LYS A 117 -7.41 -29.38 12.33
CA LYS A 117 -7.50 -27.94 12.05
C LYS A 117 -6.28 -27.18 12.55
N GLN A 118 -5.83 -27.42 13.78
CA GLN A 118 -4.65 -26.75 14.34
C GLN A 118 -3.37 -27.09 13.54
N ASN A 119 -3.21 -28.37 13.16
CA ASN A 119 -2.11 -28.78 12.30
C ASN A 119 -2.17 -28.13 10.92
N THR A 120 -3.36 -28.05 10.32
CA THR A 120 -3.59 -27.36 9.04
C THR A 120 -3.19 -25.90 9.12
N LEU A 121 -3.68 -25.16 10.11
CA LEU A 121 -3.33 -23.75 10.31
C LEU A 121 -1.81 -23.57 10.45
N SER A 122 -1.15 -24.38 11.27
CA SER A 122 0.31 -24.33 11.43
C SER A 122 1.06 -24.61 10.12
N LEU A 123 0.55 -25.51 9.28
CA LEU A 123 1.14 -25.81 7.97
C LEU A 123 0.96 -24.64 6.98
N LEU A 124 -0.22 -24.04 6.94
CA LEU A 124 -0.52 -22.88 6.09
C LEU A 124 0.32 -21.66 6.48
N GLU A 125 0.50 -21.42 7.78
CA GLU A 125 1.38 -20.37 8.30
C GLU A 125 2.84 -20.58 7.85
N LYS A 126 3.36 -21.81 7.97
CA LYS A 126 4.73 -22.14 7.53
C LYS A 126 4.95 -21.95 6.03
N LYS A 127 3.88 -22.05 5.23
CA LYS A 127 3.91 -21.84 3.78
C LYS A 127 3.47 -20.44 3.36
N HIS A 128 3.18 -19.56 4.32
CA HIS A 128 2.73 -18.19 4.11
C HIS A 128 1.45 -18.07 3.27
N ILE A 129 0.59 -19.10 3.27
CA ILE A 129 -0.69 -19.13 2.53
C ILE A 129 -1.90 -19.05 3.45
N SER A 130 -1.71 -18.79 4.75
CA SER A 130 -2.82 -18.46 5.63
C SER A 130 -3.48 -17.14 5.23
N LYS A 131 -4.79 -16.98 5.47
CA LYS A 131 -5.55 -15.78 5.09
C LYS A 131 -4.93 -14.49 5.60
N SER A 132 -4.43 -14.48 6.84
CA SER A 132 -3.76 -13.30 7.41
C SER A 132 -2.49 -12.92 6.64
N ASN A 133 -1.68 -13.91 6.22
CA ASN A 133 -0.49 -13.65 5.42
C ASN A 133 -0.86 -13.14 4.03
N ILE A 134 -1.85 -13.76 3.38
CA ILE A 134 -2.33 -13.34 2.05
C ILE A 134 -2.87 -11.91 2.08
N GLU A 135 -3.71 -11.57 3.06
CA GLU A 135 -4.21 -10.20 3.26
C GLU A 135 -3.07 -9.20 3.49
N GLN A 136 -2.07 -9.57 4.28
CA GLN A 136 -0.90 -8.72 4.51
C GLN A 136 -0.09 -8.50 3.23
N PHE A 137 0.11 -9.54 2.42
CA PHE A 137 0.85 -9.44 1.16
C PHE A 137 0.09 -8.65 0.08
N SER A 138 -1.24 -8.70 0.09
CA SER A 138 -2.08 -7.82 -0.75
C SER A 138 -1.90 -6.35 -0.35
N LYS A 139 -2.00 -6.03 0.95
CA LYS A 139 -1.76 -4.66 1.44
C LYS A 139 -0.35 -4.16 1.12
N ASN A 140 0.64 -5.04 1.24
CA ASN A 140 2.01 -4.73 0.87
C ASN A 140 2.15 -4.45 -0.64
N ALA A 141 1.42 -5.19 -1.49
CA ALA A 141 1.39 -4.96 -2.92
C ALA A 141 0.81 -3.60 -3.27
N GLU A 142 -0.34 -3.25 -2.68
CA GLU A 142 -0.96 -1.94 -2.87
C GLU A 142 0.00 -0.81 -2.49
N LYS A 143 0.62 -0.89 -1.31
CA LYS A 143 1.59 0.11 -0.85
C LYS A 143 2.80 0.22 -1.80
N TYR A 144 3.34 -0.92 -2.23
CA TYR A 144 4.47 -0.97 -3.14
C TYR A 144 4.13 -0.34 -4.50
N ILE A 145 2.97 -0.69 -5.06
CA ILE A 145 2.48 -0.18 -6.35
C ILE A 145 2.26 1.33 -6.27
N LEU A 146 1.61 1.83 -5.22
CA LEU A 146 1.41 3.26 -4.99
C LEU A 146 2.75 4.00 -4.94
N GLN A 147 3.69 3.52 -4.13
CA GLN A 147 5.02 4.10 -4.05
C GLN A 147 5.73 4.11 -5.41
N TRP A 148 5.60 3.03 -6.19
CA TRP A 148 6.21 2.93 -7.51
C TRP A 148 5.66 3.97 -8.50
N PHE A 149 4.35 4.19 -8.50
CA PHE A 149 3.72 5.25 -9.29
C PHE A 149 4.16 6.64 -8.84
N ASP A 150 4.23 6.89 -7.54
CA ASP A 150 4.64 8.18 -6.99
C ASP A 150 6.12 8.49 -7.31
N GLU A 151 7.01 7.50 -7.21
CA GLU A 151 8.40 7.59 -7.65
C GLU A 151 8.51 7.87 -9.16
N SER A 152 7.65 7.24 -9.97
CA SER A 152 7.60 7.45 -11.42
C SER A 152 7.12 8.86 -11.78
N ASP A 153 6.10 9.38 -11.11
CA ASP A 153 5.60 10.74 -11.33
C ASP A 153 6.66 11.78 -10.99
N LEU A 154 7.34 11.61 -9.85
CA LEU A 154 8.46 12.48 -9.45
C LEU A 154 9.58 12.44 -10.49
N CYS A 155 9.95 11.25 -10.96
CA CYS A 155 10.95 11.11 -12.04
C CYS A 155 10.53 11.86 -13.30
N ALA A 156 9.28 11.69 -13.73
CA ALA A 156 8.77 12.35 -14.94
C ALA A 156 8.83 13.87 -14.80
N PHE A 157 8.34 14.40 -13.67
CA PHE A 157 8.38 15.82 -13.36
C PHE A 157 9.79 16.38 -13.38
N LEU A 158 10.76 15.72 -12.72
CA LEU A 158 12.14 16.22 -12.67
C LEU A 158 12.84 16.18 -14.03
N ARG A 159 12.56 15.18 -14.86
CA ARG A 159 13.14 15.10 -16.22
C ARG A 159 12.63 16.22 -17.12
N GLU A 160 11.32 16.48 -17.05
CA GLU A 160 10.68 17.56 -17.82
C GLU A 160 11.16 18.94 -17.35
N GLU A 161 11.18 19.16 -16.03
CA GLU A 161 11.52 20.46 -15.46
C GLU A 161 12.98 20.87 -15.71
N TYR A 162 13.91 19.93 -15.65
CA TYR A 162 15.35 20.20 -15.75
C TYR A 162 15.95 19.78 -17.09
N ASP A 163 15.10 19.41 -18.07
CA ASP A 163 15.49 18.93 -19.40
C ASP A 163 16.66 17.93 -19.36
N THR A 164 16.48 16.83 -18.63
CA THR A 164 17.55 15.83 -18.42
C THR A 164 17.05 14.40 -18.58
N GLY A 165 17.83 13.57 -19.28
CA GLY A 165 17.57 12.12 -19.36
C GLY A 165 17.97 11.38 -18.07
N THR A 166 19.00 11.88 -17.36
CA THR A 166 19.59 11.24 -16.19
C THR A 166 19.28 12.03 -14.92
N LEU A 167 18.77 11.34 -13.90
CA LEU A 167 18.49 11.92 -12.59
C LEU A 167 19.50 11.41 -11.55
N PRO A 168 19.84 12.21 -10.52
CA PRO A 168 20.59 11.75 -9.35
C PRO A 168 19.73 10.88 -8.43
N TRP A 169 19.14 9.81 -8.98
CA TRP A 169 18.11 9.01 -8.33
C TRP A 169 18.61 8.36 -7.04
N THR A 170 19.88 7.97 -6.96
CA THR A 170 20.47 7.42 -5.73
C THR A 170 20.35 8.38 -4.55
N LYS A 171 20.53 9.69 -4.77
CA LYS A 171 20.40 10.71 -3.72
C LYS A 171 18.94 11.02 -3.40
N ILE A 172 18.09 11.12 -4.42
CA ILE A 172 16.65 11.30 -4.24
C ILE A 172 16.05 10.12 -3.45
N LYS A 173 16.45 8.89 -3.78
CA LYS A 173 15.97 7.68 -3.11
C LYS A 173 16.43 7.58 -1.66
N LYS A 174 17.59 8.15 -1.30
CA LYS A 174 17.99 8.26 0.11
C LYS A 174 17.01 9.10 0.91
N VAL A 175 16.57 10.23 0.36
CA VAL A 175 15.56 11.12 0.96
C VAL A 175 14.21 10.41 1.08
N ILE A 176 13.76 9.75 0.01
CA ILE A 176 12.49 9.00 0.02
C ILE A 176 12.49 7.89 1.08
N ASN A 177 13.62 7.20 1.24
CA ASN A 177 13.76 6.11 2.20
C ASN A 177 14.12 6.57 3.62
N GLY A 178 14.37 7.87 3.86
CA GLY A 178 14.82 8.37 5.17
C GLY A 178 16.22 7.88 5.57
N THR A 179 17.11 7.71 4.59
CA THR A 179 18.52 7.26 4.78
C THR A 179 19.53 8.35 4.40
N ASP A 180 19.07 9.60 4.29
CA ASP A 180 19.92 10.77 4.14
C ASP A 180 20.24 11.31 5.54
N ASP A 181 21.53 11.55 5.82
CA ASP A 181 22.00 11.92 7.16
C ASP A 181 21.44 13.26 7.67
N ARG A 182 20.82 14.05 6.79
CA ARG A 182 20.21 15.35 7.11
C ARG A 182 18.75 15.23 7.56
N LEU A 183 18.18 14.04 7.56
CA LEU A 183 16.76 13.80 7.80
C LEU A 183 16.54 12.80 8.94
N ASP A 184 15.68 13.18 9.89
CA ASP A 184 15.20 12.27 10.93
C ASP A 184 14.02 11.41 10.45
N THR A 185 13.35 11.82 9.37
CA THR A 185 12.17 11.14 8.83
C THR A 185 12.20 11.06 7.30
N PRO A 186 11.63 10.00 6.70
CA PRO A 186 11.52 9.88 5.25
C PRO A 186 10.58 10.95 4.67
N ILE A 187 10.89 11.41 3.45
CA ILE A 187 10.01 12.29 2.67
C ILE A 187 9.39 11.47 1.52
N PRO A 188 8.12 11.04 1.61
CA PRO A 188 7.49 10.24 0.56
C PRO A 188 7.58 10.92 -0.82
N ALA A 189 7.74 10.13 -1.90
CA ALA A 189 7.90 10.65 -3.25
C ALA A 189 6.76 11.59 -3.69
N ILE A 190 5.52 11.27 -3.30
CA ILE A 190 4.34 12.11 -3.56
C ILE A 190 4.41 13.46 -2.86
N GLU A 191 4.91 13.50 -1.62
CA GLU A 191 5.07 14.74 -0.86
C GLU A 191 6.22 15.56 -1.41
N LEU A 192 7.33 14.91 -1.75
CA LEU A 192 8.47 15.55 -2.39
C LEU A 192 8.06 16.20 -3.72
N LEU A 193 7.22 15.53 -4.52
CA LEU A 193 6.65 16.08 -5.75
C LEU A 193 5.73 17.29 -5.46
N ASP A 194 4.82 17.18 -4.50
CA ASP A 194 3.91 18.29 -4.12
C ASP A 194 4.70 19.51 -3.63
N MET A 195 5.72 19.31 -2.80
CA MET A 195 6.64 20.37 -2.38
C MET A 195 7.35 21.03 -3.56
N TRP A 196 7.85 20.23 -4.51
CA TRP A 196 8.52 20.75 -5.71
C TRP A 196 7.57 21.60 -6.55
N GLN A 197 6.36 21.11 -6.81
CA GLN A 197 5.35 21.80 -7.60
C GLN A 197 4.90 23.10 -6.92
N ARG A 198 4.72 23.09 -5.59
CA ARG A 198 4.39 24.31 -4.82
C ARG A 198 5.49 25.35 -4.88
N LYS A 199 6.77 24.93 -4.86
CA LYS A 199 7.94 25.82 -4.79
C LYS A 199 8.69 26.01 -6.08
N ILE A 200 8.12 25.58 -7.21
CA ILE A 200 8.85 25.56 -8.46
C ILE A 200 9.38 26.93 -8.87
N ASP A 201 8.57 27.99 -8.75
CA ASP A 201 8.99 29.34 -9.13
C ASP A 201 10.08 29.90 -8.20
N TYR A 202 10.03 29.56 -6.91
CA TYR A 202 11.09 29.90 -5.97
C TYR A 202 12.39 29.18 -6.32
N ILE A 203 12.31 27.86 -6.56
CA ILE A 203 13.47 27.03 -6.92
C ILE A 203 14.07 27.50 -8.24
N ARG A 204 13.26 27.83 -9.25
CA ARG A 204 13.71 28.40 -10.53
C ARG A 204 14.46 29.71 -10.31
N ARG A 205 13.92 30.64 -9.51
CA ARG A 205 14.62 31.90 -9.18
C ARG A 205 15.93 31.65 -8.43
N ALA A 206 15.97 30.68 -7.51
CA ALA A 206 17.18 30.31 -6.80
C ALA A 206 18.24 29.71 -7.75
N ASN A 207 17.82 28.83 -8.65
CA ASN A 207 18.67 28.25 -9.69
C ASN A 207 19.22 29.32 -10.63
N GLN A 208 18.40 30.26 -11.08
CA GLN A 208 18.83 31.38 -11.93
C GLN A 208 19.89 32.23 -11.23
N LYS A 209 19.70 32.55 -9.94
CA LYS A 209 20.69 33.29 -9.14
C LYS A 209 21.99 32.51 -8.96
N LEU A 210 21.92 31.18 -8.85
CA LEU A 210 23.08 30.32 -8.71
C LEU A 210 23.87 30.29 -10.03
N ILE A 211 23.18 30.13 -11.15
CA ILE A 211 23.76 30.17 -12.50
C ILE A 211 24.40 31.53 -12.78
N SER A 212 23.70 32.64 -12.48
CA SER A 212 24.22 33.99 -12.76
C SER A 212 25.47 34.36 -11.96
N LYS A 213 25.74 33.67 -10.85
CA LYS A 213 26.90 33.90 -9.99
C LYS A 213 28.06 32.93 -10.25
N SER A 214 27.87 31.95 -11.12
CA SER A 214 28.86 30.91 -11.39
C SER A 214 29.59 31.22 -12.69
N ASP A 215 30.92 31.21 -12.65
CA ASP A 215 31.76 31.31 -13.84
C ASP A 215 31.78 30.02 -14.68
N ARG A 216 31.14 28.95 -14.18
CA ARG A 216 31.07 27.63 -14.82
C ARG A 216 29.62 27.23 -15.08
N GLU A 217 29.43 26.46 -16.16
CA GLU A 217 28.16 25.83 -16.46
C GLU A 217 27.74 24.88 -15.33
N ILE A 218 26.53 25.03 -14.84
CA ILE A 218 25.97 24.21 -13.77
C ILE A 218 25.11 23.12 -14.38
N SER A 219 25.49 21.87 -14.15
CA SER A 219 24.73 20.74 -14.70
C SER A 219 23.30 20.66 -14.14
N PRO A 220 22.33 20.12 -14.92
CA PRO A 220 20.98 19.84 -14.42
C PRO A 220 20.96 19.01 -13.15
N THR A 221 21.90 18.06 -13.02
CA THR A 221 22.05 17.23 -11.82
C THR A 221 22.36 18.07 -10.57
N ALA A 222 23.25 19.05 -10.68
CA ALA A 222 23.57 19.94 -9.57
C ALA A 222 22.37 20.83 -9.20
N LEU A 223 21.61 21.33 -10.18
CA LEU A 223 20.40 22.11 -9.94
C LEU A 223 19.30 21.30 -9.24
N ILE A 224 19.12 20.03 -9.62
CA ILE A 224 18.18 19.11 -8.94
C ILE A 224 18.60 18.90 -7.48
N LEU A 225 19.88 18.63 -7.22
CA LEU A 225 20.38 18.42 -5.86
C LEU A 225 20.30 19.68 -4.99
N TYR A 226 20.49 20.85 -5.60
CA TYR A 226 20.29 22.13 -4.93
C TYR A 226 18.82 22.35 -4.56
N GLY A 227 17.90 22.14 -5.51
CA GLY A 227 16.46 22.16 -5.26
C GLY A 227 16.04 21.18 -4.17
N LEU A 228 16.54 19.94 -4.22
CA LEU A 228 16.29 18.92 -3.20
C LEU A 228 16.73 19.39 -1.82
N SER A 229 17.89 20.05 -1.71
CA SER A 229 18.41 20.55 -0.43
C SER A 229 17.55 21.70 0.12
N ILE A 230 17.02 22.57 -0.74
CA ILE A 230 16.04 23.60 -0.35
C ILE A 230 14.80 22.93 0.23
N LEU A 231 14.27 21.91 -0.44
CA LEU A 231 13.06 21.22 0.01
C LEU A 231 13.26 20.48 1.33
N ILE A 232 14.38 19.77 1.50
CA ILE A 232 14.73 19.09 2.76
C ILE A 232 14.68 20.08 3.93
N ASN A 233 15.33 21.24 3.81
CA ASN A 233 15.36 22.27 4.86
C ASN A 233 13.99 22.89 5.16
N LYS A 234 13.00 22.63 4.31
CA LYS A 234 11.65 23.18 4.38
C LYS A 234 10.59 22.12 4.70
N TYR A 235 11.00 20.87 4.94
CA TYR A 235 10.08 19.77 5.15
C TYR A 235 9.29 19.89 6.45
N ASP A 236 9.90 20.31 7.56
CA ASP A 236 9.17 20.53 8.82
C ASP A 236 8.07 21.59 8.68
N SER A 237 8.36 22.68 7.97
CA SER A 237 7.36 23.71 7.65
C SER A 237 6.23 23.15 6.78
N TYR A 238 6.57 22.29 5.81
CA TYR A 238 5.58 21.60 4.98
C TYR A 238 4.66 20.69 5.81
N LEU A 239 5.22 19.92 6.75
CA LEU A 239 4.43 19.07 7.65
C LEU A 239 3.47 19.88 8.53
N ARG A 240 3.94 20.99 9.11
CA ARG A 240 3.09 21.91 9.89
C ARG A 240 1.95 22.49 9.06
N TRP A 241 2.24 22.86 7.81
CA TRP A 241 1.21 23.34 6.90
C TRP A 241 0.18 22.25 6.57
N LYS A 242 0.62 21.02 6.32
CA LYS A 242 -0.27 19.90 6.02
C LYS A 242 -1.21 19.61 7.19
N GLU A 243 -0.70 19.69 8.42
CA GLU A 243 -1.51 19.54 9.64
C GLU A 243 -2.50 20.70 9.82
N LYS A 244 -2.04 21.95 9.65
CA LYS A 244 -2.93 23.14 9.70
C LYS A 244 -4.06 23.02 8.67
N LYS A 245 -3.72 22.57 7.45
CA LYS A 245 -4.71 22.34 6.39
C LYS A 245 -5.73 21.28 6.79
N LYS A 246 -5.30 20.16 7.37
CA LYS A 246 -6.19 19.09 7.83
C LYS A 246 -7.15 19.56 8.92
N ILE A 247 -6.66 20.37 9.87
CA ILE A 247 -7.48 20.97 10.93
C ILE A 247 -8.55 21.87 10.31
N LEU A 248 -8.17 22.77 9.39
CA LEU A 248 -9.10 23.68 8.73
C LEU A 248 -10.14 22.95 7.87
N GLU A 249 -9.77 21.87 7.19
CA GLU A 249 -10.71 21.03 6.43
C GLU A 249 -11.72 20.36 7.38
N ALA A 250 -11.27 19.81 8.51
CA ALA A 250 -12.15 19.22 9.52
C ALA A 250 -13.10 20.27 10.17
N GLU A 251 -12.60 21.49 10.42
CA GLU A 251 -13.42 22.59 10.94
C GLU A 251 -14.50 23.02 9.94
N LYS A 252 -14.18 23.08 8.64
CA LYS A 252 -15.17 23.37 7.59
C LYS A 252 -16.24 22.28 7.46
N GLU A 253 -15.86 21.01 7.57
CA GLU A 253 -16.80 19.89 7.56
C GLU A 253 -17.73 19.92 8.79
N GLN A 254 -17.20 20.27 9.97
CA GLN A 254 -18.00 20.46 11.18
C GLN A 254 -18.95 21.66 11.08
N GLN A 255 -18.50 22.80 10.55
CA GLN A 255 -19.36 23.98 10.33
C GLN A 255 -20.47 23.68 9.32
N THR A 256 -20.18 22.95 8.23
CA THR A 256 -21.17 22.53 7.25
C THR A 256 -22.21 21.58 7.87
N SER A 257 -21.75 20.67 8.72
CA SER A 257 -22.62 19.74 9.46
C SER A 257 -23.48 20.45 10.50
N GLN A 258 -22.93 21.43 11.22
CA GLN A 258 -23.65 22.24 12.21
C GLN A 258 -24.67 23.18 11.55
N ASN A 259 -24.35 23.76 10.39
CA ASN A 259 -25.29 24.59 9.62
C ASN A 259 -26.48 23.79 9.07
N LEU A 260 -26.27 22.52 8.69
CA LEU A 260 -27.37 21.60 8.32
C LEU A 260 -28.29 21.26 9.51
N VAL A 261 -27.72 21.07 10.72
CA VAL A 261 -28.53 20.84 11.94
C VAL A 261 -29.28 22.13 12.34
N GLY A 262 -28.66 23.30 12.19
CA GLY A 262 -29.29 24.61 12.45
C GLY A 262 -30.48 24.92 11.54
N GLN A 263 -30.50 24.43 10.29
CA GLN A 263 -31.65 24.57 9.39
C GLN A 263 -32.80 23.59 9.70
N SER A 264 -32.55 22.52 10.47
CA SER A 264 -33.59 21.54 10.85
C SER A 264 -34.38 21.91 12.12
N ILE A 265 -33.95 22.94 12.86
CA ILE A 265 -34.70 23.51 13.98
C ILE A 265 -35.18 24.88 13.54
N GLY A 266 -36.38 24.90 12.97
CA GLY A 266 -36.96 26.07 12.32
C GLY A 266 -37.05 27.28 13.25
N TYR A 267 -36.49 28.39 12.80
CA TYR A 267 -36.97 29.72 13.14
C TYR A 267 -36.84 30.65 11.92
N SER A 268 -38.00 31.12 11.48
CA SER A 268 -38.16 32.18 10.50
C SER A 268 -37.68 33.51 11.09
N ASN A 269 -36.78 34.22 10.40
CA ASN A 269 -37.02 35.58 9.86
C ASN A 269 -35.75 36.43 9.71
N VAL A 270 -35.86 37.31 8.71
CA VAL A 270 -35.18 38.60 8.46
C VAL A 270 -33.80 38.56 7.81
N SER A 271 -33.84 38.91 6.53
CA SER A 271 -32.77 39.44 5.69
C SER A 271 -32.09 40.67 6.31
N LYS A 272 -30.76 40.66 6.31
CA LYS A 272 -29.94 41.86 6.30
C LYS A 272 -28.69 41.63 5.46
N ASP A 273 -28.54 42.45 4.44
CA ASP A 273 -27.30 42.62 3.69
C ASP A 273 -26.12 42.88 4.63
N SER A 274 -25.09 42.05 4.49
CA SER A 274 -23.72 42.43 4.80
C SER A 274 -22.80 41.70 3.83
N SER A 275 -22.39 42.44 2.81
CA SER A 275 -21.28 42.14 1.92
C SER A 275 -19.97 42.07 2.71
N VAL A 276 -19.53 40.86 3.08
CA VAL A 276 -18.12 40.51 3.34
C VAL A 276 -17.95 39.03 3.04
N ASP A 277 -17.89 38.66 1.76
CA ASP A 277 -17.27 37.39 1.36
C ASP A 277 -15.75 37.57 1.50
N ASN A 278 -15.25 37.54 2.75
CA ASN A 278 -13.88 37.12 3.00
C ASN A 278 -13.86 35.61 2.82
N ILE A 279 -13.81 35.19 1.55
CA ILE A 279 -13.16 33.95 1.21
C ILE A 279 -11.67 34.25 1.46
N ASP A 280 -11.24 34.11 2.71
CA ASP A 280 -9.82 34.07 3.07
C ASP A 280 -9.21 32.97 2.21
N ASP A 281 -8.56 33.41 1.15
CA ASP A 281 -8.06 32.59 0.08
C ASP A 281 -6.94 31.73 0.67
N ILE A 282 -7.03 30.42 0.51
CA ILE A 282 -6.01 29.46 0.95
C ILE A 282 -4.62 29.84 0.36
N SER A 283 -4.60 30.69 -0.67
CA SER A 283 -3.40 31.34 -1.20
C SER A 283 -2.55 32.06 -0.14
N ASP A 284 -3.14 32.80 0.81
CA ASP A 284 -2.39 33.56 1.83
C ASP A 284 -1.69 32.64 2.84
N LEU A 285 -2.25 31.44 3.06
CA LEU A 285 -1.66 30.41 3.91
C LEU A 285 -0.44 29.71 3.29
N VAL A 286 -0.23 29.83 1.97
CA VAL A 286 0.94 29.26 1.29
C VAL A 286 2.18 30.14 1.47
N ASP A 287 1.97 31.44 1.63
CA ASP A 287 3.02 32.42 1.88
C ASP A 287 3.49 32.37 3.34
N ASP A 288 2.58 32.14 4.30
CA ASP A 288 2.87 31.93 5.74
C ASP A 288 3.75 30.71 6.06
N ILE A 289 3.80 29.70 5.18
CA ILE A 289 4.64 28.52 5.39
C ILE A 289 6.15 28.89 5.25
N PHE A 290 6.46 29.97 4.52
CA PHE A 290 7.82 30.21 4.03
C PHE A 290 8.29 31.67 4.01
N GLY A 291 7.52 32.60 4.61
CA GLY A 291 7.98 33.94 5.01
C GLY A 291 8.99 33.89 6.15
#